data_AF-A0A431I315-F1
#
_entry.id   AF-A0A431I315-F1
#
_cell.length_a   1.000
_cell.length_b   1.000
_cell.length_c   1.000
_cell.angle_alpha   90.00
_cell.angle_beta   90.00
_cell.angle_gamma   90.00
#
_symmetry.space_group_name_H-M   'P 1'
#
loop_
_entity.id
_entity.type
_entity.pdbx_description
1 polymer ?
#
loop_
_entity_poly.entity_id
_entity_poly.type
_entity_poly.pdbx_seq_one_letter_code
_entity_poly.pdbx_strand_id
1 'polypeptide(L)'
;MKYLLQSLQYEYNDETNYLPEGGGGKPELIFSDKAAAEKKRDELDYEEMKDTCLNLYCYNLSELVRYSRDNNSAYIKLKSMGVLDEKSDSDYTTIDPNLSFEKYLELKKVLDLSFYTVTEVKEA
;
A
#
# COMPACT_ATOMS: atom_id res chain seq x y z
N MET A 1 16.27 -13.76 18.08
CA MET A 1 15.61 -12.55 17.54
C MET A 1 14.54 -13.00 16.56
N LYS A 2 13.33 -12.47 16.67
CA LYS A 2 12.19 -12.84 15.84
C LYS A 2 11.64 -11.60 15.16
N TYR A 3 11.02 -11.76 14.00
CA TYR A 3 10.41 -10.69 13.23
C TYR A 3 8.94 -11.01 13.01
N LEU A 4 8.07 -10.12 13.45
CA LEU A 4 6.63 -10.22 13.30
C LEU A 4 6.20 -9.46 12.04
N LEU A 5 5.57 -10.18 11.11
CA LEU A 5 4.83 -9.59 10.00
C LEU A 5 3.38 -9.38 10.43
N GLN A 6 2.86 -8.17 10.26
CA GLN A 6 1.50 -7.81 10.65
C GLN A 6 0.84 -6.91 9.59
N SER A 7 -0.47 -7.08 9.38
CA SER A 7 -1.25 -6.25 8.46
C SER A 7 -1.52 -4.87 9.07
N LEU A 8 -1.23 -3.80 8.35
CA LEU A 8 -1.63 -2.45 8.70
C LEU A 8 -3.14 -2.31 8.47
N GLN A 9 -3.89 -1.97 9.51
CA GLN A 9 -5.30 -1.61 9.36
C GLN A 9 -5.38 -0.14 8.98
N TYR A 10 -5.63 0.15 7.71
CA TYR A 10 -6.06 1.47 7.26
C TYR A 10 -7.58 1.52 7.39
N GLU A 11 -8.10 1.96 8.53
CA GLU A 11 -9.52 2.30 8.60
C GLU A 11 -9.74 3.61 7.83
N TYR A 12 -10.59 3.58 6.81
CA TYR A 12 -11.20 4.80 6.27
C TYR A 12 -12.11 5.34 7.37
N ASN A 13 -11.62 6.30 8.15
CA ASN A 13 -12.30 6.79 9.34
C ASN A 13 -13.10 8.06 9.01
N ASP A 14 -14.41 7.91 8.86
CA ASP A 14 -15.35 9.02 8.62
C ASP A 14 -15.72 9.76 9.93
N GLU A 15 -15.16 9.38 11.08
CA GLU A 15 -15.46 9.96 12.39
C GLU A 15 -14.26 10.75 12.94
N THR A 16 -14.49 12.04 13.18
CA THR A 16 -13.48 13.05 13.55
C THR A 16 -12.84 12.87 14.94
N ASN A 17 -13.14 11.77 15.66
CA ASN A 17 -12.79 11.58 17.07
C ASN A 17 -12.47 10.12 17.45
N TYR A 18 -11.68 9.40 16.66
CA TYR A 18 -11.07 8.15 17.15
C TYR A 18 -9.59 8.36 17.45
N LEU A 19 -9.24 8.26 18.73
CA LEU A 19 -7.87 8.00 19.15
C LEU A 19 -7.52 6.58 18.66
N PRO A 20 -6.34 6.33 18.07
CA PRO A 20 -5.95 5.00 17.62
C PRO A 20 -5.78 4.08 18.83
N GLU A 21 -6.87 3.48 19.31
CA GLU A 21 -6.86 2.45 20.34
C GLU A 21 -6.41 1.13 19.71
N GLY A 22 -5.10 1.04 19.45
CA GLY A 22 -4.45 -0.18 18.97
C GLY A 22 -3.81 -0.04 17.60
N GLY A 23 -2.71 0.72 17.50
CA GLY A 23 -1.82 0.72 16.34
C GLY A 23 -1.05 -0.60 16.12
N GLY A 24 -1.60 -1.74 16.56
CA GLY A 24 -1.07 -3.06 16.33
C GLY A 24 -1.82 -3.70 15.17
N GLY A 25 -1.15 -3.86 14.04
CA GLY A 25 -1.67 -4.64 12.95
C GLY A 25 -2.06 -6.07 13.37
N LYS A 26 -2.86 -6.77 12.58
CA LYS A 26 -3.15 -8.17 12.88
C LYS A 26 -1.90 -9.01 12.60
N PRO A 27 -1.41 -9.81 13.57
CA PRO A 27 -0.29 -10.71 13.34
C PRO A 27 -0.60 -11.68 12.21
N GLU A 28 0.26 -11.71 11.20
CA GLU A 28 0.16 -12.65 10.08
C GLU A 28 1.11 -13.84 10.31
N LEU A 29 2.40 -13.55 10.43
CA LEU A 29 3.46 -14.56 10.43
C LEU A 29 4.65 -14.13 11.30
N ILE A 30 5.39 -15.10 11.85
CA ILE A 30 6.63 -14.88 12.60
C ILE A 30 7.80 -15.53 11.85
N PHE A 31 8.87 -14.77 11.67
CA PHE A 31 10.10 -15.20 10.99
C PHE A 31 11.29 -15.16 11.94
N SER A 32 12.25 -16.05 11.74
CA SER A 32 13.56 -16.00 12.40
C SER A 32 14.59 -15.16 11.63
N ASP A 33 14.31 -14.83 10.37
CA ASP A 33 15.19 -14.07 9.49
C ASP A 33 14.47 -12.82 8.97
N LYS A 34 15.19 -11.69 8.97
CA LYS A 34 14.63 -10.39 8.57
C LYS A 34 14.35 -10.35 7.07
N ALA A 35 15.27 -10.84 6.26
CA ALA A 35 15.14 -10.79 4.80
C ALA A 35 13.96 -11.65 4.32
N ALA A 36 13.74 -12.81 4.95
CA ALA A 36 12.57 -13.64 4.70
C ALA A 36 11.25 -12.92 5.06
N ALA A 37 11.21 -12.21 6.20
CA ALA A 37 10.03 -11.43 6.60
C ALA A 37 9.74 -10.28 5.64
N GLU A 38 10.77 -9.54 5.23
CA GLU A 38 10.66 -8.42 4.28
C GLU A 38 10.24 -8.89 2.89
N LYS A 39 10.80 -10.01 2.41
CA LYS A 39 10.38 -10.63 1.15
C LYS A 39 8.90 -11.02 1.21
N LYS A 40 8.45 -11.64 2.31
CA LYS A 40 7.04 -12.01 2.47
C LYS A 40 6.13 -10.77 2.53
N ARG A 41 6.56 -9.72 3.24
CA ARG A 41 5.85 -8.43 3.28
C ARG A 41 5.64 -7.91 1.85
N ASP A 42 6.70 -7.86 1.04
CA ASP A 42 6.60 -7.34 -0.33
C ASP A 42 5.70 -8.21 -1.22
N GLU A 43 5.72 -9.54 -1.06
CA GLU A 43 4.78 -10.45 -1.75
C GLU A 43 3.32 -10.16 -1.36
N LEU A 44 3.03 -9.97 -0.07
CA LEU A 44 1.67 -9.70 0.40
C LEU A 44 1.20 -8.30 -0.01
N ASP A 45 2.06 -7.29 0.12
CA ASP A 45 1.73 -5.94 -0.34
C ASP A 45 1.45 -5.93 -1.84
N TYR A 46 2.16 -6.74 -2.64
CA TYR A 46 1.94 -6.85 -4.08
C TYR A 46 0.58 -7.43 -4.42
N GLU A 47 0.16 -8.49 -3.73
CA GLU A 47 -1.17 -9.08 -3.96
C GLU A 47 -2.27 -8.11 -3.50
N GLU A 48 -2.14 -7.48 -2.34
CA GLU A 48 -3.12 -6.50 -1.83
C GLU A 48 -3.27 -5.29 -2.78
N MET A 49 -2.17 -4.83 -3.37
CA MET A 49 -2.18 -3.62 -4.20
C MET A 49 -2.91 -3.80 -5.53
N LYS A 50 -3.09 -5.02 -6.02
CA LYS A 50 -3.86 -5.30 -7.25
C LYS A 50 -5.35 -5.07 -7.05
N ASP A 51 -5.85 -5.36 -5.86
CA ASP A 51 -7.27 -5.27 -5.53
C ASP A 51 -7.62 -3.95 -4.81
N THR A 52 -6.61 -3.17 -4.44
CA THR A 52 -6.78 -1.90 -3.71
C THR A 52 -7.06 -0.72 -4.64
N CYS A 53 -8.10 0.04 -4.31
CA CYS A 53 -8.30 1.38 -4.87
C CYS A 53 -7.32 2.37 -4.21
N LEU A 54 -6.31 2.83 -4.97
CA LEU A 54 -5.24 3.67 -4.44
C LEU A 54 -5.73 5.03 -3.92
N ASN A 55 -6.83 5.54 -4.46
CA ASN A 55 -7.45 6.79 -4.00
C ASN A 55 -7.87 6.70 -2.52
N LEU A 56 -8.13 5.50 -2.00
CA LEU A 56 -8.52 5.28 -0.61
C LEU A 56 -7.32 5.20 0.36
N TYR A 57 -6.10 5.07 -0.13
CA TYR A 57 -4.94 4.78 0.74
C TYR A 57 -3.83 5.81 0.63
N CYS A 58 -3.79 6.56 -0.47
CA CYS A 58 -2.81 7.62 -0.64
C CYS A 58 -3.53 8.96 -0.65
N TYR A 59 -3.38 9.75 0.40
CA TYR A 59 -3.97 11.09 0.49
C TYR A 59 -3.54 12.00 -0.68
N ASN A 60 -2.28 11.88 -1.13
CA ASN A 60 -1.77 12.55 -2.32
C ASN A 60 -2.51 12.11 -3.61
N LEU A 61 -3.04 10.88 -3.63
CA LEU A 61 -3.90 10.38 -4.68
C LEU A 61 -5.37 10.77 -4.47
N SER A 62 -5.86 10.89 -3.23
CA SER A 62 -7.23 11.37 -2.95
C SER A 62 -7.44 12.82 -3.39
N GLU A 63 -6.40 13.66 -3.35
CA GLU A 63 -6.40 15.00 -3.96
C GLU A 63 -6.46 14.97 -5.50
N LEU A 64 -6.20 13.82 -6.16
CA LEU A 64 -6.33 13.65 -7.63
C LEU A 64 -7.75 13.78 -8.14
N VAL A 65 -8.72 13.33 -7.35
CA VAL A 65 -10.13 13.36 -7.74
C VAL A 65 -10.67 14.79 -7.59
N ARG A 66 -10.10 15.58 -6.67
CA ARG A 66 -10.53 16.96 -6.41
C ARG A 66 -9.91 18.00 -7.34
N TYR A 67 -8.72 17.77 -7.88
CA TYR A 67 -8.04 18.70 -8.79
C TYR A 67 -7.64 17.99 -10.09
N SER A 68 -8.14 18.49 -11.22
CA SER A 68 -7.98 17.98 -12.59
C SER A 68 -6.78 17.03 -12.81
N ARG A 69 -7.08 15.79 -13.25
CA ARG A 69 -6.10 14.71 -13.54
C ARG A 69 -4.92 15.14 -14.42
N ASP A 70 -5.13 16.13 -15.29
CA ASP A 70 -4.12 16.63 -16.24
C ASP A 70 -3.04 17.52 -15.63
N ASN A 71 -3.17 17.95 -14.37
CA ASN A 71 -2.21 18.83 -13.69
C ASN A 71 -1.50 18.18 -12.49
N ASN A 72 -1.81 16.92 -12.15
CA ASN A 72 -1.21 16.27 -11.00
C ASN A 72 -0.02 15.39 -11.38
N SER A 73 1.15 15.74 -10.83
CA SER A 73 2.43 15.09 -11.11
C SER A 73 2.46 13.61 -10.69
N ALA A 74 1.71 13.20 -9.67
CA ALA A 74 1.64 11.81 -9.22
C ALA A 74 0.86 10.94 -10.22
N TYR A 75 -0.33 11.37 -10.65
CA TYR A 75 -1.11 10.62 -11.65
C TYR A 75 -0.42 10.59 -13.01
N ILE A 76 0.17 11.69 -13.46
CA ILE A 76 0.97 11.71 -14.70
C ILE A 76 2.15 10.75 -14.61
N LYS A 77 2.82 10.68 -13.45
CA LYS A 77 3.93 9.75 -13.22
C LYS A 77 3.46 8.29 -13.21
N LEU A 78 2.36 7.97 -12.54
CA LEU A 78 1.79 6.61 -12.54
C LEU A 78 1.33 6.19 -13.94
N LYS A 79 0.66 7.10 -14.66
CA LYS A 79 0.25 6.87 -16.04
C LYS A 79 1.44 6.69 -16.99
N SER A 80 2.50 7.50 -16.85
CA SER A 80 3.70 7.37 -17.67
C SER A 80 4.51 6.11 -17.35
N MET A 81 4.43 5.63 -16.12
CA MET A 81 4.94 4.31 -15.74
C MET A 81 4.10 3.18 -16.35
N GLY A 82 2.87 3.43 -16.81
CA GLY A 82 1.99 2.40 -17.38
C GLY A 82 1.64 1.33 -16.34
N VAL A 83 1.24 1.77 -15.14
CA VAL A 83 0.88 0.87 -14.03
C VAL A 83 -0.59 0.98 -13.61
N LEU A 84 -1.33 1.90 -14.21
CA LEU A 84 -2.75 2.10 -13.92
C LEU A 84 -3.59 1.20 -14.82
N ASP A 85 -4.68 0.66 -14.28
CA ASP A 85 -5.66 -0.07 -15.10
C ASP A 85 -6.37 0.91 -16.05
N GLU A 86 -6.27 0.65 -17.35
CA GLU A 86 -6.92 1.46 -18.40
C GLU A 86 -8.45 1.44 -18.30
N LYS A 87 -9.02 0.43 -17.64
CA LYS A 87 -10.46 0.31 -17.36
C LYS A 87 -10.88 1.00 -16.07
N SER A 88 -9.93 1.50 -15.27
CA SER A 88 -10.26 2.20 -14.04
C SER A 88 -11.04 3.48 -14.35
N ASP A 89 -12.24 3.57 -13.80
CA ASP A 89 -13.03 4.80 -13.88
C ASP A 89 -12.37 5.89 -13.06
N SER A 90 -12.69 7.15 -13.32
CA SER A 90 -11.91 8.27 -12.79
C SER A 90 -11.82 8.33 -11.27
N ASP A 91 -12.82 7.78 -10.60
CA ASP A 91 -12.97 7.92 -9.17
C ASP A 91 -12.28 6.77 -8.41
N TYR A 92 -11.83 5.72 -9.13
CA TYR A 92 -11.20 4.53 -8.56
C TYR A 92 -9.89 4.21 -9.27
N THR A 93 -8.82 4.97 -8.99
CA THR A 93 -7.48 4.67 -9.53
C THR A 93 -6.99 3.32 -9.00
N THR A 94 -7.04 2.28 -9.83
CA THR A 94 -6.52 0.94 -9.52
C THR A 94 -5.23 0.66 -10.28
N ILE A 95 -4.42 -0.24 -9.75
CA ILE A 95 -3.23 -0.75 -10.43
C ILE A 95 -3.64 -1.83 -11.43
N ASP A 96 -2.94 -1.89 -12.56
CA ASP A 96 -3.11 -2.96 -13.55
C ASP A 96 -2.92 -4.32 -12.86
N PRO A 97 -3.92 -5.23 -12.86
CA PRO A 97 -3.81 -6.52 -12.21
C PRO A 97 -2.71 -7.41 -12.82
N ASN A 98 -2.21 -7.09 -14.02
CA ASN A 98 -1.12 -7.79 -14.69
C ASN A 98 0.26 -7.13 -14.46
N LEU A 99 0.36 -6.11 -13.62
CA LEU A 99 1.63 -5.45 -13.30
C LEU A 99 2.63 -6.47 -12.77
N SER A 100 3.87 -6.49 -13.28
CA SER A 100 4.90 -7.40 -12.76
C SER A 100 5.35 -7.02 -11.34
N PHE A 101 5.82 -8.01 -10.58
CA PHE A 101 6.36 -7.80 -9.24
C PHE A 101 7.53 -6.79 -9.20
N GLU A 102 8.42 -6.83 -10.20
CA GLU A 102 9.53 -5.87 -10.30
C GLU A 102 9.03 -4.43 -10.43
N LYS A 103 8.00 -4.21 -11.26
CA LYS A 103 7.43 -2.89 -11.49
C LYS A 103 6.59 -2.42 -10.30
N TYR A 104 5.99 -3.36 -9.58
CA TYR A 104 5.39 -3.10 -8.27
C TYR A 104 6.41 -2.57 -7.26
N LEU A 105 7.62 -3.15 -7.17
CA LEU A 105 8.64 -2.66 -6.25
C LEU A 105 9.10 -1.23 -6.56
N GLU A 106 9.11 -0.84 -7.83
CA GLU A 106 9.35 0.56 -8.23
C GLU A 106 8.19 1.46 -7.80
N LEU A 107 6.96 1.03 -8.05
CA LEU A 107 5.75 1.75 -7.67
C LEU A 107 5.64 1.96 -6.16
N LYS A 108 5.95 0.94 -5.35
CA LYS A 108 5.98 1.02 -3.88
C LYS A 108 6.83 2.18 -3.39
N LYS A 109 8.00 2.40 -4.00
CA LYS A 109 8.91 3.52 -3.66
C LYS A 109 8.34 4.88 -4.04
N VAL A 110 7.49 4.94 -5.07
CA VAL A 110 6.86 6.17 -5.54
C VAL A 110 5.68 6.55 -4.65
N LEU A 111 4.88 5.57 -4.24
CA LEU A 111 3.68 5.77 -3.43
C LEU A 111 3.95 5.82 -1.93
N ASP A 112 5.09 5.28 -1.48
CA ASP A 112 5.40 5.07 -0.06
C ASP A 112 4.24 4.40 0.70
N LEU A 113 3.65 3.39 0.04
CA LEU A 113 2.48 2.66 0.52
C LEU A 113 2.87 1.22 0.85
N SER A 114 2.45 0.74 2.02
CA SER A 114 2.60 -0.65 2.46
C SER A 114 1.34 -1.05 3.21
N PHE A 115 0.84 -2.25 2.98
CA PHE A 115 -0.29 -2.83 3.71
C PHE A 115 0.15 -3.72 4.85
N TYR A 116 1.43 -4.08 4.90
CA TYR A 116 2.02 -4.92 5.94
C TYR A 116 3.29 -4.28 6.49
N THR A 117 3.61 -4.56 7.75
CA THR A 117 4.84 -4.11 8.39
C THR A 117 5.57 -5.26 9.07
N VAL A 118 6.90 -5.14 9.15
CA VAL A 118 7.78 -6.10 9.83
C VAL A 118 8.36 -5.44 11.06
N THR A 119 8.11 -6.01 12.23
CA THR A 119 8.56 -5.48 13.53
C THR A 119 9.50 -6.46 14.22
N GLU A 120 10.62 -5.97 14.75
CA GLU A 120 11.52 -6.80 15.57
C GLU A 120 10.86 -7.09 16.92
N VAL A 121 10.82 -8.37 17.29
CA VAL A 121 10.31 -8.82 18.59
C VAL A 121 11.49 -9.35 19.39
N LYS A 122 11.74 -8.69 20.53
CA LYS A 122 12.70 -9.17 21.53
C LYS A 122 12.02 -10.21 22.41
N GLU A 123 12.67 -11.34 22.61
CA GLU A 123 12.24 -12.31 23.63
C GLU A 123 12.40 -11.64 25.00
N ALA A 124 11.33 -11.70 25.80
CA ALA A 124 11.26 -11.10 27.14
C ALA A 124 12.08 -11.90 28.16
#